data_AF-A0AAQ0LX85-F1
#
_entry.id   AF-A0AAQ0LX85-F1
#
_cell.length_a   1.000
_cell.length_b   1.000
_cell.length_c   1.000
_cell.angle_alpha   90.00
_cell.angle_beta   90.00
_cell.angle_gamma   90.00
#
_symmetry.space_group_name_H-M   'P 1'
#
loop_
_entity.id
_entity.type
_entity.pdbx_description
1 polymer ?
#
loop_
_entity_poly.entity_id
_entity_poly.type
_entity_poly.pdbx_seq_one_letter_code
_entity_poly.pdbx_strand_id
1 'polypeptide(L)'
;MSAFIHTEREFNVLAKYFKEIIKMDNDFTDNLIFNLYQFEVKGVNTRYEENNRLDIVLYEDEAYNDLEVISSYDALKLLDSIKYQASEMQSDILWEHVLNVHQKLVNGIIKIEQLNKNYKETEQYELSAWW
;
A
#
# COMPACT_ATOMS: atom_id res chain seq x y z
N MET A 1 -13.06 8.91 7.56
CA MET A 1 -12.52 9.58 6.35
C MET A 1 -13.45 9.31 5.18
N SER A 2 -13.48 10.18 4.18
CA SER A 2 -14.02 9.84 2.85
C SER A 2 -13.14 8.78 2.18
N ALA A 3 -13.71 7.94 1.33
CA ALA A 3 -12.94 7.04 0.51
C ALA A 3 -12.28 7.78 -0.64
N PHE A 4 -11.12 7.31 -1.06
CA PHE A 4 -10.42 7.79 -2.24
C PHE A 4 -9.43 6.72 -2.71
N ILE A 5 -8.91 6.92 -3.92
CA ILE A 5 -7.82 6.13 -4.49
C ILE A 5 -6.54 6.95 -4.34
N HIS A 6 -5.53 6.42 -3.67
CA HIS A 6 -4.19 6.98 -3.59
C HIS A 6 -3.63 7.17 -5.00
N THR A 7 -2.81 8.19 -5.12
CA THR A 7 -2.18 8.59 -6.36
C THR A 7 -1.21 7.53 -6.87
N GLU A 8 -1.02 7.52 -8.20
CA GLU A 8 0.01 6.71 -8.85
C GLU A 8 1.39 6.90 -8.22
N ARG A 9 1.72 8.13 -7.82
CA ARG A 9 2.96 8.44 -7.12
C ARG A 9 3.09 7.68 -5.80
N GLU A 10 2.05 7.62 -4.97
CA GLU A 10 2.10 6.95 -3.66
C GLU A 10 2.34 5.44 -3.81
N PHE A 11 1.68 4.81 -4.77
CA PHE A 11 1.93 3.40 -5.10
C PHE A 11 3.36 3.17 -5.61
N ASN A 12 3.89 4.07 -6.43
CA ASN A 12 5.27 3.99 -6.91
C ASN A 12 6.31 4.22 -5.80
N VAL A 13 6.05 5.12 -4.87
CA VAL A 13 6.90 5.30 -3.67
C VAL A 13 6.91 4.02 -2.83
N LEU A 14 5.74 3.38 -2.64
CA LEU A 14 5.66 2.10 -1.95
C LEU A 14 6.42 1.00 -2.71
N ALA A 15 6.35 0.98 -4.05
CA ALA A 15 7.12 0.07 -4.89
C ALA A 15 8.63 0.25 -4.68
N LYS A 16 9.10 1.51 -4.68
CA LYS A 16 10.50 1.85 -4.42
C LYS A 16 10.94 1.39 -3.03
N TYR A 17 10.13 1.62 -2.00
CA TYR A 17 10.41 1.11 -0.65
C TYR A 17 10.58 -0.42 -0.63
N PHE A 18 9.68 -1.18 -1.28
CA PHE A 18 9.79 -2.63 -1.34
C PHE A 18 11.03 -3.13 -2.10
N LYS A 19 11.36 -2.51 -3.24
CA LYS A 19 12.54 -2.86 -4.04
C LYS A 19 13.85 -2.47 -3.35
N GLU A 20 13.93 -1.27 -2.77
CA GLU A 20 15.19 -0.71 -2.28
C GLU A 20 15.46 -0.97 -0.80
N ILE A 21 14.44 -0.98 0.05
CA ILE A 21 14.61 -1.16 1.50
C ILE A 21 14.39 -2.61 1.87
N ILE A 22 13.24 -3.18 1.48
CA ILE A 22 12.92 -4.58 1.80
C ILE A 22 13.68 -5.56 0.88
N LYS A 23 14.23 -5.08 -0.24
CA LYS A 23 14.96 -5.89 -1.24
C LYS A 23 14.11 -7.02 -1.82
N MET A 24 12.83 -6.74 -2.05
CA MET A 24 11.92 -7.67 -2.73
C MET A 24 12.26 -7.75 -4.22
N ASP A 25 11.95 -8.90 -4.82
CA ASP A 25 12.07 -9.08 -6.27
C ASP A 25 11.25 -8.02 -7.03
N ASN A 26 11.79 -7.51 -8.12
CA ASN A 26 11.20 -6.39 -8.86
C ASN A 26 9.86 -6.77 -9.49
N ASP A 27 9.82 -7.88 -10.24
CA ASP A 27 8.62 -8.34 -10.93
C ASP A 27 7.53 -8.72 -9.92
N PHE A 28 7.91 -9.34 -8.80
CA PHE A 28 6.99 -9.62 -7.71
C PHE A 28 6.42 -8.33 -7.10
N THR A 29 7.27 -7.33 -6.87
CA THR A 29 6.85 -6.05 -6.31
C THR A 29 5.87 -5.34 -7.22
N ASP A 30 6.11 -5.35 -8.52
CA ASP A 30 5.24 -4.70 -9.50
C ASP A 30 3.84 -5.34 -9.50
N ASN A 31 3.79 -6.67 -9.55
CA ASN A 31 2.53 -7.41 -9.42
C ASN A 31 1.82 -7.16 -8.09
N LEU A 32 2.57 -7.03 -6.99
CA LEU A 32 2.01 -6.70 -5.69
C LEU A 32 1.36 -5.32 -5.70
N ILE A 33 2.03 -4.30 -6.24
CA ILE A 33 1.52 -2.93 -6.31
C ILE A 33 0.25 -2.88 -7.19
N PHE A 34 0.24 -3.56 -8.33
CA PHE A 34 -0.97 -3.71 -9.15
C PHE A 34 -2.14 -4.31 -8.35
N ASN A 35 -1.90 -5.36 -7.57
CA ASN A 35 -2.95 -5.97 -6.75
C ASN A 35 -3.47 -5.03 -5.66
N LEU A 36 -2.58 -4.30 -4.96
CA LEU A 36 -2.95 -3.32 -3.95
C LEU A 36 -3.82 -2.21 -4.55
N TYR A 37 -3.43 -1.67 -5.70
CA TYR A 37 -4.21 -0.68 -6.43
C TYR A 37 -5.59 -1.22 -6.84
N GLN A 38 -5.66 -2.43 -7.40
CA GLN A 38 -6.93 -3.05 -7.77
C GLN A 38 -7.86 -3.26 -6.58
N PHE A 39 -7.32 -3.62 -5.41
CA PHE A 39 -8.12 -3.76 -4.20
C PHE A 39 -8.76 -2.44 -3.80
N GLU A 40 -7.98 -1.37 -3.82
CA GLU A 40 -8.46 -0.04 -3.47
C GLU A 40 -9.52 0.47 -4.43
N VAL A 41 -9.26 0.41 -5.75
CA VAL A 41 -10.21 0.84 -6.77
C VAL A 41 -11.54 0.09 -6.63
N LYS A 42 -11.50 -1.23 -6.39
CA LYS A 42 -12.71 -2.03 -6.16
C LYS A 42 -13.46 -1.60 -4.90
N GLY A 43 -12.76 -1.32 -3.81
CA GLY A 43 -13.36 -0.83 -2.56
C GLY A 43 -14.06 0.52 -2.77
N VAL A 44 -13.39 1.48 -3.39
CA VAL A 44 -13.92 2.82 -3.66
C VAL A 44 -15.10 2.77 -4.64
N ASN A 45 -14.98 2.04 -5.74
CA ASN A 45 -16.07 1.84 -6.70
C ASN A 45 -17.30 1.22 -6.03
N THR A 46 -17.11 0.25 -5.14
CA THR A 46 -18.22 -0.38 -4.41
C THR A 46 -18.89 0.59 -3.44
N ARG A 47 -18.10 1.40 -2.72
CA ARG A 47 -18.60 2.36 -1.74
C ARG A 47 -19.40 3.50 -2.37
N TYR A 48 -19.01 3.95 -3.55
CA TYR A 48 -19.60 5.12 -4.22
C TYR A 48 -20.38 4.82 -5.49
N GLU A 49 -20.53 3.54 -5.85
CA GLU A 49 -21.13 3.10 -7.12
C GLU A 49 -20.44 3.74 -8.35
N GLU A 50 -19.13 3.95 -8.23
CA GLU A 50 -18.28 4.55 -9.27
C GLU A 50 -17.68 3.48 -10.19
N ASN A 51 -17.08 3.93 -11.29
CA ASN A 51 -16.38 3.08 -12.25
C ASN A 51 -15.00 3.63 -12.57
N ASN A 52 -14.20 3.86 -11.53
CA ASN A 52 -12.80 4.23 -11.66
C ASN A 52 -12.04 3.11 -12.38
N ARG A 53 -11.06 3.51 -13.21
CA ARG A 53 -10.29 2.61 -14.06
C ARG A 53 -9.18 1.90 -13.28
N LEU A 54 -8.71 0.80 -13.87
CA LEU A 54 -7.59 0.01 -13.36
C LEU A 54 -6.35 0.29 -14.23
N ASP A 55 -5.82 1.52 -14.17
CA ASP A 55 -4.81 2.03 -15.11
C ASP A 55 -3.61 2.72 -14.43
N ILE A 56 -3.07 2.13 -13.36
CA ILE A 56 -1.81 2.57 -12.77
C ILE A 56 -0.60 2.28 -13.67
N VAL A 57 0.32 3.23 -13.78
CA VAL A 57 1.63 3.07 -14.43
C VAL A 57 2.73 2.98 -13.36
N LEU A 58 3.61 1.99 -13.50
CA LEU A 58 4.81 1.88 -12.66
C LEU A 58 5.95 2.68 -13.29
N TYR A 59 6.60 3.50 -12.48
CA TYR A 59 7.66 4.39 -12.92
C TYR A 59 8.95 3.62 -13.16
N GLU A 60 9.66 4.04 -14.21
CA GLU A 60 10.97 3.53 -14.60
C GLU A 60 11.95 4.71 -14.74
N ASP A 61 13.25 4.40 -14.81
CA ASP A 61 14.33 5.34 -15.07
C ASP A 61 14.29 6.61 -14.19
N GLU A 62 14.27 7.80 -14.79
CA GLU A 62 14.33 9.09 -14.12
C GLU A 62 13.15 9.30 -13.17
N ALA A 63 11.92 8.98 -13.61
CA ALA A 63 10.73 9.11 -12.79
C ALA A 63 10.77 8.23 -11.54
N TYR A 64 11.38 7.04 -11.62
CA TYR A 64 11.60 6.16 -10.47
C TYR A 64 12.69 6.70 -9.55
N ASN A 65 13.79 7.19 -10.12
CA ASN A 65 14.92 7.72 -9.36
C ASN A 65 14.53 8.97 -8.56
N ASP A 66 13.63 9.79 -9.09
CA ASP A 66 13.14 11.02 -8.46
C ASP A 66 12.14 10.78 -7.31
N LEU A 67 11.60 9.56 -7.17
CA LEU A 67 10.73 9.21 -6.04
C LEU A 67 11.49 9.32 -4.73
N GLU A 68 10.84 9.86 -3.71
CA GLU A 68 11.38 9.84 -2.36
C GLU A 68 11.47 8.41 -1.80
N VAL A 69 12.43 8.22 -0.90
CA VAL A 69 12.50 7.03 -0.06
C VAL A 69 11.76 7.34 1.23
N ILE A 70 10.78 6.50 1.56
CA ILE A 70 9.97 6.63 2.76
C ILE A 70 10.46 5.75 3.90
N SER A 71 10.09 6.08 5.13
CA SER A 71 10.42 5.25 6.28
C SER A 71 9.52 4.01 6.36
N SER A 72 9.95 3.04 7.16
CA SER A 72 9.18 1.83 7.43
C SER A 72 7.83 2.12 8.10
N TYR A 73 7.74 3.20 8.88
CA TYR A 73 6.48 3.65 9.47
C TYR A 73 5.54 4.29 8.44
N ASP A 74 6.09 5.05 7.49
CA ASP A 74 5.32 5.61 6.37
C ASP A 74 4.73 4.50 5.50
N ALA A 75 5.55 3.49 5.17
CA ALA A 75 5.09 2.33 4.40
C ALA A 75 3.99 1.56 5.13
N LEU A 76 4.13 1.36 6.45
CA LEU A 76 3.11 0.73 7.28
C LEU A 76 1.79 1.54 7.30
N LYS A 77 1.88 2.86 7.42
CA LYS A 77 0.70 3.74 7.45
C LYS A 77 -0.02 3.78 6.10
N LEU A 78 0.73 3.85 5.01
CA LEU A 78 0.20 3.76 3.65
C LEU A 78 -0.50 2.41 3.41
N LEU A 79 0.12 1.29 3.81
CA LEU A 79 -0.52 -0.04 3.71
C LEU A 79 -1.82 -0.14 4.54
N ASP A 80 -1.82 0.43 5.75
CA ASP A 80 -3.03 0.49 6.57
C ASP A 80 -4.14 1.33 5.94
N SER A 81 -3.78 2.44 5.28
CA SER A 81 -4.75 3.24 4.56
C SER A 81 -5.31 2.51 3.34
N ILE A 82 -4.46 1.88 2.51
CA ILE A 82 -4.90 1.09 1.35
C ILE A 82 -5.91 0.03 1.77
N LYS A 83 -5.63 -0.69 2.87
CA LYS A 83 -6.56 -1.66 3.45
C LYS A 83 -7.88 -1.01 3.87
N TYR A 84 -7.85 0.19 4.46
CA TYR A 84 -9.05 0.92 4.84
C TYR A 84 -9.87 1.35 3.62
N GLN A 85 -9.23 1.81 2.54
CA GLN A 85 -9.93 2.16 1.30
C GLN A 85 -10.58 0.95 0.63
N ALA A 86 -9.94 -0.23 0.76
CA ALA A 86 -10.46 -1.50 0.29
C ALA A 86 -11.61 -2.10 1.16
N SER A 87 -12.03 -1.47 2.26
CA SER A 87 -12.87 -2.14 3.28
C SER A 87 -14.34 -2.39 2.88
N GLU A 88 -14.87 -1.71 1.86
CA GLU A 88 -16.26 -1.93 1.39
C GLU A 88 -16.37 -2.97 0.28
N MET A 89 -15.41 -3.87 0.16
CA MET A 89 -15.56 -4.99 -0.76
C MET A 89 -16.79 -5.83 -0.38
N GLN A 90 -17.73 -5.96 -1.32
CA GLN A 90 -18.92 -6.81 -1.12
C GLN A 90 -18.61 -8.31 -1.05
N SER A 91 -17.41 -8.73 -1.46
CA SER A 91 -17.01 -10.14 -1.47
C SER A 91 -16.12 -10.47 -0.28
N ASP A 92 -16.64 -11.30 0.62
CA ASP A 92 -15.90 -11.80 1.79
C ASP A 92 -14.58 -12.48 1.39
N ILE A 93 -14.59 -13.25 0.29
CA ILE A 93 -13.41 -13.94 -0.24
C ILE A 93 -12.34 -12.93 -0.68
N LEU A 94 -12.74 -11.87 -1.38
CA LEU A 94 -11.79 -10.82 -1.78
C LEU A 94 -11.27 -10.05 -0.58
N TRP A 95 -12.13 -9.78 0.40
CA TRP A 95 -11.72 -9.12 1.63
C TRP A 95 -10.71 -9.95 2.43
N GLU A 96 -10.91 -11.26 2.55
CA GLU A 96 -9.93 -12.16 3.16
C GLU A 96 -8.58 -12.13 2.43
N HIS A 97 -8.58 -12.04 1.09
CA HIS A 97 -7.33 -11.86 0.34
C HIS A 97 -6.63 -10.54 0.66
N VAL A 98 -7.38 -9.43 0.76
CA VAL A 98 -6.83 -8.13 1.17
C VAL A 98 -6.17 -8.23 2.55
N LEU A 99 -6.87 -8.80 3.53
CA LEU A 99 -6.36 -8.98 4.88
C LEU A 99 -5.10 -9.85 4.91
N ASN A 100 -5.09 -10.94 4.16
CA ASN A 100 -3.95 -11.85 4.09
C ASN A 100 -2.72 -11.19 3.47
N VAL A 101 -2.89 -10.43 2.39
CA VAL A 101 -1.79 -9.67 1.76
C VAL A 101 -1.28 -8.60 2.71
N HIS A 102 -2.18 -7.77 3.26
CA HIS A 102 -1.83 -6.72 4.22
C HIS A 102 -1.05 -7.27 5.40
N GLN A 103 -1.55 -8.34 6.04
CA GLN A 103 -0.91 -8.94 7.20
C GLN A 103 0.48 -9.49 6.88
N LYS A 104 0.66 -10.12 5.72
CA LYS A 104 1.98 -10.63 5.28
C LYS A 104 2.98 -9.49 5.09
N LEU A 105 2.57 -8.40 4.46
CA LEU A 105 3.43 -7.24 4.22
C LEU A 105 3.82 -6.56 5.55
N VAL A 106 2.83 -6.25 6.39
CA VAL A 106 3.07 -5.64 7.71
C VAL A 106 4.00 -6.49 8.56
N ASN A 107 3.72 -7.79 8.68
CA ASN A 107 4.57 -8.69 9.46
C ASN A 107 5.97 -8.81 8.86
N GLY A 108 6.10 -8.79 7.54
CA GLY A 108 7.38 -8.78 6.83
C GLY A 108 8.20 -7.55 7.20
N ILE A 109 7.61 -6.35 7.06
CA ILE A 109 8.26 -5.08 7.40
C ILE A 109 8.68 -5.07 8.88
N ILE A 110 7.77 -5.36 9.81
CA ILE A 110 8.06 -5.37 11.25
C ILE A 110 9.23 -6.29 11.56
N LYS A 111 9.28 -7.47 10.94
CA LYS A 111 10.34 -8.45 11.19
C LYS A 111 11.69 -8.01 10.62
N ILE A 112 11.72 -7.50 9.39
CA ILE A 112 12.95 -7.11 8.70
C ILE A 112 13.56 -5.87 9.36
N GLU A 113 12.72 -4.88 9.62
CA GLU A 113 13.10 -3.59 10.21
C GLU A 113 13.15 -3.61 11.75
N GLN A 114 12.89 -4.78 12.35
CA GLN A 114 12.91 -5.02 13.80
C GLN A 114 12.05 -4.03 14.60
N LEU A 115 10.89 -3.66 14.05
CA LEU A 115 9.97 -2.70 14.65
C LEU A 115 9.16 -3.32 15.79
N ASN A 116 8.55 -2.46 16.62
CA ASN A 116 7.57 -2.89 17.60
C ASN A 116 6.32 -3.45 16.88
N LYS A 117 5.80 -4.59 17.35
CA LYS A 117 4.54 -5.16 16.85
C LYS A 117 3.36 -4.19 17.03
N ASN A 118 3.40 -3.38 18.07
CA ASN A 118 2.44 -2.30 18.31
C ASN A 118 2.86 -1.01 17.59
N TYR A 119 3.36 -1.10 16.35
CA TYR A 119 3.87 0.05 15.58
C TYR A 119 2.87 1.20 15.50
N LYS A 120 1.57 0.92 15.52
CA LYS A 120 0.49 1.93 15.50
C LYS A 120 0.44 2.83 16.73
N GLU A 121 1.00 2.38 17.85
CA GLU A 121 1.05 3.12 19.12
C GLU A 121 2.34 3.96 19.25
N THR A 122 3.16 4.00 18.21
CA THR A 122 4.44 4.73 18.22
C THR A 122 4.28 6.13 17.65
N GLU A 123 5.07 7.07 18.18
CA GLU A 123 5.09 8.46 17.73
C GLU A 123 5.43 8.57 16.23
N GLN A 124 6.33 7.74 15.72
CA GLN A 124 6.71 7.73 14.30
C GLN A 124 5.52 7.43 13.39
N TYR A 125 4.66 6.49 13.78
CA TYR A 125 3.44 6.17 13.04
C TYR A 125 2.42 7.32 13.12
N GLU A 126 2.28 7.95 14.29
CA GLU A 126 1.37 9.08 14.46
C GLU A 126 1.78 10.28 13.59
N LEU A 127 3.07 10.63 13.63
CA LEU A 127 3.65 11.77 12.90
C LEU A 127 3.75 11.56 11.39
N SER A 128 3.72 10.31 10.91
CA SER A 128 3.76 10.02 9.47
C SER A 128 2.61 10.71 8.72
N ALA A 129 2.93 11.40 7.63
CA ALA A 129 1.94 12.12 6.83
C ALA A 129 1.26 11.24 5.76
N TRP A 130 1.70 9.99 5.61
CA TRP A 130 1.22 9.08 4.58
C TRP A 130 -0.12 8.48 5.02
N TRP A 131 -1.18 8.76 4.25
CA TRP A 131 -2.53 8.27 4.49
C TRP A 131 -3.29 8.19 3.19
#